data_AF-A0A3C0JMF2-F1
#
_entry.id   AF-A0A3C0JMF2-F1
#
_cell.length_a   1.000
_cell.length_b   1.000
_cell.length_c   1.000
_cell.angle_alpha   90.00
_cell.angle_beta   90.00
_cell.angle_gamma   90.00
#
_symmetry.space_group_name_H-M   'P 1'
#
loop_
_entity.id
_entity.type
_entity.pdbx_description
1 polymer ?
#
loop_
_entity_poly.entity_id
_entity_poly.type
_entity_poly.pdbx_seq_one_letter_code
_entity_poly.pdbx_strand_id
1 'polypeptide(L)'
;PVKMAMDYIEEFTSGNPRHAAVIQLKTGVMRDGTLVAQESHVYFNSGAYGGFKPAPGVNLGGAAKAGGPYRIPHVLLEGVQVYTNTVPGGFMRAPGEPQTVFASESHMDEIA
;
A
#
# COMPACT_ATOMS: atom_id res chain seq x y z
N PRO A 1 -11.45 4.67 -39.89
CA PRO A 1 -11.59 5.16 -38.48
C PRO A 1 -12.00 4.01 -37.54
N VAL A 2 -11.35 3.88 -36.37
CA VAL A 2 -11.64 2.83 -35.38
C VAL A 2 -11.85 3.47 -34.00
N LYS A 3 -12.86 3.00 -33.27
CA LYS A 3 -13.18 3.38 -31.88
C LYS A 3 -13.30 2.11 -31.05
N MET A 4 -12.74 2.12 -29.85
CA MET A 4 -12.94 1.09 -28.83
C MET A 4 -13.62 1.72 -27.61
N ALA A 5 -14.60 1.04 -27.05
CA ALA A 5 -15.21 1.35 -25.77
C ALA A 5 -15.41 0.02 -25.05
N MET A 6 -14.98 -0.05 -23.80
CA MET A 6 -15.16 -1.24 -22.98
C MET A 6 -16.60 -1.27 -22.47
N ASP A 7 -17.20 -2.46 -22.44
CA ASP A 7 -18.40 -2.66 -21.63
C ASP A 7 -18.06 -2.74 -20.14
N TYR A 8 -19.09 -2.79 -19.30
CA TYR A 8 -18.91 -2.78 -17.85
C TYR A 8 -18.17 -4.03 -17.33
N ILE A 9 -18.38 -5.20 -17.93
CA ILE A 9 -17.72 -6.43 -17.50
C ILE A 9 -16.24 -6.35 -17.88
N GLU A 10 -15.95 -5.92 -19.12
CA GLU A 10 -14.59 -5.72 -19.59
C GLU A 10 -13.83 -4.74 -18.69
N GLU A 11 -14.46 -3.64 -18.26
CA GLU A 11 -13.85 -2.67 -17.34
C GLU A 11 -13.47 -3.31 -16.01
N PHE A 12 -14.34 -4.14 -15.43
CA PHE A 12 -14.08 -4.79 -14.14
C PHE A 12 -13.05 -5.93 -14.22
N THR A 13 -12.99 -6.64 -15.35
CA THR A 13 -12.06 -7.77 -15.51
C THR A 13 -10.71 -7.39 -16.09
N SER A 14 -10.62 -6.24 -16.77
CA SER A 14 -9.41 -5.83 -17.51
C SER A 14 -8.88 -4.45 -17.09
N GLY A 15 -9.67 -3.66 -16.36
CA GLY A 15 -9.22 -2.41 -15.76
C GLY A 15 -8.22 -2.63 -14.63
N ASN A 16 -7.74 -1.54 -14.04
CA ASN A 16 -6.69 -1.60 -13.02
C ASN A 16 -7.25 -1.24 -11.63
N PRO A 17 -7.65 -2.23 -10.82
CA PRO A 17 -8.19 -1.96 -9.50
C PRO A 17 -7.10 -1.46 -8.53
N ARG A 18 -7.53 -1.01 -7.34
CA ARG A 18 -6.62 -0.78 -6.23
C ARG A 18 -5.93 -2.07 -5.83
N HIS A 19 -4.66 -1.97 -5.46
CA HIS A 19 -3.89 -3.07 -4.91
C HIS A 19 -4.45 -3.53 -3.56
N ALA A 20 -4.80 -4.80 -3.43
CA ALA A 20 -5.04 -5.40 -2.13
C ALA A 20 -3.72 -5.38 -1.33
N ALA A 21 -3.80 -5.18 -0.01
CA ALA A 21 -2.62 -5.06 0.83
C ALA A 21 -2.71 -5.95 2.08
N VAL A 22 -1.58 -6.54 2.45
CA VAL A 22 -1.36 -7.14 3.78
C VAL A 22 -0.28 -6.31 4.44
N ILE A 23 -0.57 -5.77 5.62
CA ILE A 23 0.33 -4.86 6.33
C ILE A 23 0.58 -5.43 7.71
N GLN A 24 1.86 -5.55 8.05
CA GLN A 24 2.32 -5.98 9.37
C GLN A 24 3.06 -4.83 10.02
N LEU A 25 2.64 -4.48 11.23
CA LEU A 25 3.20 -3.38 12.00
C LEU A 25 3.69 -3.90 13.34
N LYS A 26 4.85 -3.40 13.77
CA LYS A 26 5.40 -3.60 15.09
C LYS A 26 5.97 -2.28 15.58
N THR A 27 5.48 -1.81 16.73
CA THR A 27 5.87 -0.52 17.29
C THR A 27 6.46 -0.69 18.68
N GLY A 28 7.61 -0.07 18.92
CA GLY A 28 8.22 0.06 20.25
C GLY A 28 7.70 1.33 20.93
N VAL A 29 7.14 1.17 22.13
CA VAL A 29 6.51 2.24 22.91
C VAL A 29 7.08 2.24 24.32
N MET A 30 7.48 3.41 24.80
CA MET A 30 7.95 3.61 26.17
C MET A 30 6.76 3.68 27.14
N ARG A 31 7.01 3.49 28.44
CA ARG A 31 5.95 3.57 29.47
C ARG A 31 5.25 4.93 29.55
N ASP A 32 5.92 5.99 29.09
CA ASP A 32 5.38 7.35 29.01
C ASP A 32 4.60 7.62 27.71
N GLY A 33 4.42 6.61 26.85
CA GLY A 33 3.74 6.71 25.57
C GLY A 33 4.64 7.13 24.40
N THR A 34 5.93 7.41 24.63
CA THR A 34 6.84 7.81 23.55
C THR A 34 7.08 6.67 22.56
N LEU A 35 6.79 6.91 21.28
CA LEU A 35 7.13 5.98 20.19
C LEU A 35 8.63 6.06 19.89
N VAL A 36 9.32 4.92 19.96
CA VAL A 36 10.78 4.87 19.77
C VAL A 36 11.21 4.09 18.54
N ALA A 37 10.42 3.11 18.11
CA ALA A 37 10.74 2.31 16.93
C ALA A 37 9.47 1.85 16.20
N GLN A 38 9.55 1.71 14.87
CA GLN A 38 8.51 1.05 14.10
C GLN A 38 9.12 0.23 12.96
N GLU A 39 8.63 -1.00 12.81
CA GLU A 39 8.90 -1.91 11.72
C GLU A 39 7.59 -2.14 10.96
N SER A 40 7.61 -1.92 9.64
CA SER A 40 6.45 -2.05 8.77
C SER A 40 6.77 -2.88 7.54
N HIS A 41 6.05 -3.98 7.35
CA HIS A 41 6.08 -4.76 6.11
C HIS A 41 4.75 -4.60 5.37
N VAL A 42 4.81 -4.03 4.17
CA VAL A 42 3.66 -3.71 3.34
C VAL A 42 3.70 -4.54 2.07
N TYR A 43 2.87 -5.57 1.99
CA TYR A 43 2.74 -6.44 0.84
C TYR A 43 1.56 -6.01 -0.01
N PHE A 44 1.81 -5.56 -1.24
CA PHE A 44 0.76 -5.26 -2.22
C PHE A 44 0.60 -6.44 -3.19
N ASN A 45 -0.62 -6.93 -3.36
CA ASN A 45 -0.94 -7.79 -4.49
C ASN A 45 -0.98 -6.95 -5.77
N SER A 46 0.00 -7.16 -6.64
CA SER A 46 0.21 -6.37 -7.86
C SER A 46 -0.08 -7.14 -9.16
N GLY A 47 -0.73 -8.30 -9.06
CA GLY A 47 -1.21 -9.07 -10.22
C GLY A 47 -0.14 -9.61 -11.17
N ALA A 48 -0.59 -10.06 -12.34
CA ALA A 48 0.11 -11.04 -13.18
C ALA A 48 1.36 -10.55 -13.91
N TYR A 49 1.44 -9.27 -14.27
CA TYR A 49 2.56 -8.71 -15.02
C TYR A 49 2.93 -7.31 -14.53
N GLY A 50 4.00 -6.74 -15.07
CA GLY A 50 4.58 -5.46 -14.66
C GLY A 50 3.54 -4.37 -14.40
N GLY A 51 2.48 -4.29 -15.20
CA GLY A 51 1.42 -3.29 -15.03
C GLY A 51 2.03 -1.90 -14.87
N PHE A 52 1.66 -1.21 -13.80
CA PHE A 52 2.21 0.09 -13.43
C PHE A 52 3.46 0.05 -12.53
N LYS A 53 3.91 -1.14 -12.11
CA LYS A 53 5.06 -1.34 -11.19
C LYS A 53 6.41 -0.79 -11.68
N PRO A 54 6.81 -0.96 -12.95
CA PRO A 54 8.18 -0.63 -13.37
C PRO A 54 8.38 0.85 -13.69
N ALA A 55 7.34 1.69 -13.56
CA ALA A 55 7.43 3.07 -13.96
C ALA A 55 8.21 3.90 -12.90
N PRO A 56 9.31 4.57 -13.28
CA PRO A 56 10.07 5.42 -12.36
C PRO A 56 9.20 6.55 -11.79
N GLY A 57 9.18 6.72 -10.46
CA GLY A 57 8.33 7.72 -9.79
C GLY A 57 6.86 7.30 -9.62
N VAL A 58 6.51 6.12 -10.12
CA VAL A 58 5.16 5.56 -10.21
C VAL A 58 5.12 4.29 -9.34
N ASN A 59 5.80 4.36 -8.20
CA ASN A 59 5.77 3.32 -7.17
C ASN A 59 4.50 3.46 -6.32
N LEU A 60 4.07 2.36 -5.69
CA LEU A 60 3.10 2.38 -4.59
C LEU A 60 3.73 3.03 -3.36
N GLY A 61 3.96 4.34 -3.43
CA GLY A 61 4.65 5.15 -2.42
C GLY A 61 3.95 5.16 -1.07
N GLY A 62 2.73 4.63 -0.99
CA GLY A 62 2.02 4.42 0.27
C GLY A 62 2.75 3.60 1.31
N ALA A 63 3.66 2.69 0.93
CA ALA A 63 4.49 1.98 1.92
C ALA A 63 5.36 2.95 2.74
N ALA A 64 5.85 4.02 2.12
CA ALA A 64 6.63 5.07 2.80
C ALA A 64 5.79 5.93 3.76
N LYS A 65 4.46 5.75 3.79
CA LYS A 65 3.55 6.48 4.67
C LYS A 65 3.21 5.72 5.95
N ALA A 66 3.80 4.53 6.19
CA ALA A 66 3.46 3.71 7.37
C ALA A 66 3.86 4.34 8.71
N GLY A 67 4.85 5.23 8.71
CA GLY A 67 5.20 6.06 9.88
C GLY A 67 4.10 7.03 10.33
N GLY A 68 3.07 7.25 9.49
CA GLY A 68 1.98 8.15 9.79
C GLY A 68 2.45 9.59 10.08
N PRO A 69 1.65 10.37 10.82
CA PRO A 69 2.03 11.71 11.28
C PRO A 69 2.93 11.69 12.54
N TYR A 70 3.48 10.54 12.94
CA TYR A 70 4.13 10.37 14.23
C TYR A 70 5.65 10.60 14.19
N ARG A 71 6.20 11.08 15.31
CA ARG A 71 7.65 11.22 15.48
C ARG A 71 8.23 9.91 16.02
N ILE A 72 8.92 9.16 15.16
CA ILE A 72 9.52 7.86 15.49
C ILE A 72 11.00 7.90 15.08
N PRO A 73 11.96 7.86 16.03
CA PRO A 73 13.37 8.04 15.72
C PRO A 73 14.00 6.86 14.97
N HIS A 74 13.45 5.65 15.09
CA HIS A 74 13.95 4.45 14.41
C HIS A 74 12.85 3.80 13.57
N VAL A 75 12.99 3.82 12.24
CA VAL A 75 11.98 3.27 11.33
C VAL A 75 12.61 2.31 10.32
N LEU A 76 11.96 1.17 10.12
CA LEU A 76 12.20 0.25 9.01
C LEU A 76 10.90 0.08 8.23
N LEU A 77 10.91 0.51 6.96
CA LEU A 77 9.75 0.45 6.08
C LEU A 77 10.09 -0.41 4.86
N GLU A 78 9.43 -1.55 4.71
CA GLU A 78 9.58 -2.42 3.56
C GLU A 78 8.27 -2.48 2.76
N GLY A 79 8.34 -2.14 1.48
CA GLY A 79 7.24 -2.24 0.54
C GLY A 79 7.51 -3.30 -0.52
N VAL A 80 6.71 -4.36 -0.56
CA VAL A 80 6.86 -5.48 -1.48
C VAL A 80 5.68 -5.52 -2.44
N GLN A 81 5.98 -5.59 -3.74
CA GLN A 81 4.98 -5.74 -4.79
C GLN A 81 4.98 -7.20 -5.26
N VAL A 82 3.90 -7.92 -4.97
CA VAL A 82 3.82 -9.36 -5.19
C VAL A 82 3.16 -9.65 -6.54
N TYR A 83 3.80 -10.51 -7.34
CA TYR A 83 3.18 -11.07 -8.55
C TYR A 83 2.21 -12.19 -8.19
N THR A 84 1.01 -12.13 -8.74
CA THR A 84 -0.04 -13.16 -8.54
C THR A 84 -0.80 -13.40 -9.84
N ASN A 85 -1.59 -14.46 -9.95
CA ASN A 85 -2.43 -14.73 -11.12
C ASN A 85 -3.75 -13.91 -11.12
N THR A 86 -3.69 -12.63 -10.74
CA THR A 86 -4.84 -11.72 -10.72
C THR A 86 -4.61 -10.52 -11.65
N VAL A 87 -5.68 -9.79 -11.97
CA VAL A 87 -5.63 -8.58 -12.79
C VAL A 87 -4.66 -7.57 -12.16
N PRO A 88 -3.69 -7.01 -12.89
CA PRO A 88 -2.75 -6.06 -12.32
C PRO A 88 -3.44 -4.82 -11.78
N GLY A 89 -3.10 -4.49 -10.53
CA GLY A 89 -3.52 -3.26 -9.91
C GLY A 89 -2.92 -2.04 -10.60
N GLY A 90 -3.53 -0.88 -10.36
CA GLY A 90 -3.05 0.40 -10.86
C GLY A 90 -3.24 1.53 -9.87
N PHE A 91 -3.25 2.75 -10.41
CA PHE A 91 -3.41 3.97 -9.64
C PHE A 91 -4.86 4.22 -9.30
N MET A 92 -5.22 3.91 -8.06
CA MET A 92 -6.40 4.48 -7.43
C MET A 92 -5.95 5.63 -6.52
N ARG A 93 -6.77 6.69 -6.43
CA ARG A 93 -6.50 7.93 -5.67
C ARG A 93 -5.73 7.66 -4.37
N ALA A 94 -4.58 8.31 -4.22
CA ALA A 94 -3.58 8.04 -3.18
C ALA A 94 -3.06 6.57 -3.27
N PRO A 95 -2.01 6.30 -4.05
CA PRO A 95 -1.62 4.94 -4.41
C PRO A 95 -0.92 4.21 -3.26
N GLY A 96 -1.62 3.27 -2.66
CA GLY A 96 -1.15 2.52 -1.49
C GLY A 96 -1.31 3.26 -0.16
N GLU A 97 -1.42 4.59 -0.16
CA GLU A 97 -1.46 5.38 1.10
C GLU A 97 -2.69 5.06 1.97
N PRO A 98 -3.92 4.97 1.45
CA PRO A 98 -5.10 4.66 2.28
C PRO A 98 -4.98 3.32 3.00
N GLN A 99 -4.41 2.31 2.36
CA GLN A 99 -4.18 1.01 2.98
C GLN A 99 -3.22 1.13 4.16
N THR A 100 -2.10 1.82 3.95
CA THR A 100 -1.08 2.00 4.99
C THR A 100 -1.56 2.88 6.13
N VAL A 101 -2.22 4.01 5.84
CA VAL A 101 -2.77 4.92 6.86
C VAL A 101 -3.81 4.20 7.69
N PHE A 102 -4.73 3.45 7.07
CA PHE A 102 -5.72 2.67 7.81
C PHE A 102 -5.06 1.70 8.80
N ALA A 103 -4.04 0.95 8.35
CA ALA A 103 -3.31 0.02 9.22
C ALA A 103 -2.56 0.75 10.34
N SER A 104 -1.86 1.84 10.03
CA SER A 104 -1.08 2.61 11.02
C SER A 104 -1.97 3.24 12.08
N GLU A 105 -3.05 3.91 11.70
CA GLU A 105 -3.96 4.56 12.66
C GLU A 105 -4.69 3.51 13.51
N SER A 106 -5.16 2.41 12.91
CA SER A 106 -5.78 1.30 13.68
C SER A 106 -4.80 0.69 14.68
N HIS A 107 -3.52 0.59 14.32
CA HIS A 107 -2.49 0.09 15.22
C HIS A 107 -2.20 1.06 16.36
N MET A 108 -2.31 2.38 16.14
CA MET A 108 -2.18 3.37 17.20
C MET A 108 -3.37 3.33 18.17
N ASP A 109 -4.58 3.10 17.66
CA ASP A 109 -5.76 2.86 18.50
C ASP A 109 -5.58 1.61 19.40
N GLU A 110 -4.89 0.56 18.93
CA GLU A 110 -4.56 -0.62 19.75
C GLU A 110 -3.44 -0.38 20.77
N ILE A 111 -2.56 0.60 20.53
CA ILE A 111 -1.48 0.97 21.46
C ILE A 111 -1.99 1.84 22.62
N ALA A 112 -2.99 2.69 22.36
CA ALA A 112 -3.53 3.68 23.29
C ALA A 112 -4.30 3.06 24.47
#